data_AF-A0A1Q8BRR0-F1
#
_entry.id   AF-A0A1Q8BRR0-F1
#
_cell.length_a   1.000
_cell.length_b   1.000
_cell.length_c   1.000
_cell.angle_alpha   90.00
_cell.angle_beta   90.00
_cell.angle_gamma   90.00
#
_symmetry.space_group_name_H-M   'P 1'
#
loop_
_entity.id
_entity.type
_entity.pdbx_description
1 polymer ?
#
loop_
_entity_poly.entity_id
_entity_poly.type
_entity_poly.pdbx_seq_one_letter_code
_entity_poly.pdbx_strand_id
1 'polypeptide(L)'
;MSMAERQPEDHAPRLLRLIAPRTWSVIFLVTVTPVVVLAAVALTVLLLTIDVGGDAAARIELVKTGLAVGVATGGVVALVLASRRQWSNEQATRATDHDATERRITELYTKAVEQLGSSAAAVRLGGLYALERLGQNTGSQRETILNVICAYLRMPYVSAGEPPGDDEPQDHHDRYERRTQERQVRLAAQRILQRHRTPATPYW
;
A
#
# COMPACT_ATOMS: atom_id res chain seq x y z
N MET A 1 -43.12 -4.08 -2.06
CA MET A 1 -43.13 -2.60 -2.19
C MET A 1 -41.67 -2.17 -2.26
N SER A 2 -41.16 -2.01 -3.49
CA SER A 2 -39.74 -1.85 -3.82
C SER A 2 -39.30 -0.42 -3.55
N MET A 3 -38.44 -0.22 -2.55
CA MET A 3 -37.70 1.03 -2.39
C MET A 3 -36.35 0.88 -3.06
N ALA A 4 -36.18 1.65 -4.13
CA ALA A 4 -34.99 1.72 -4.96
C ALA A 4 -33.76 2.08 -4.12
N GLU A 5 -32.81 1.16 -4.12
CA GLU A 5 -31.46 1.32 -3.61
C GLU A 5 -30.77 2.42 -4.41
N ARG A 6 -30.59 3.60 -3.80
CA ARG A 6 -29.74 4.65 -4.36
C ARG A 6 -28.29 4.18 -4.25
N GLN A 7 -27.74 3.74 -5.38
CA GLN A 7 -26.29 3.59 -5.52
C GLN A 7 -25.62 4.94 -5.21
N PRO A 8 -24.50 4.97 -4.46
CA PRO A 8 -23.68 6.16 -4.38
C PRO A 8 -23.08 6.38 -5.77
N GLU A 9 -23.65 7.35 -6.49
CA GLU A 9 -23.12 7.86 -7.74
C GLU A 9 -21.66 8.26 -7.50
N ASP A 10 -20.76 7.45 -8.04
CA ASP A 10 -19.32 7.65 -8.03
C ASP A 10 -19.02 8.90 -8.88
N HIS A 11 -19.19 10.08 -8.28
CA HIS A 11 -18.90 11.39 -8.87
C HIS A 11 -17.39 11.64 -8.97
N ALA A 12 -16.61 10.62 -9.34
CA ALA A 12 -15.29 10.86 -9.88
C ALA A 12 -15.48 11.60 -11.20
N PRO A 13 -15.01 12.85 -11.36
CA PRO A 13 -15.16 13.57 -12.61
C PRO A 13 -14.52 12.72 -13.70
N ARG A 14 -15.29 12.38 -14.74
CA ARG A 14 -14.87 11.58 -15.91
C ARG A 14 -13.55 12.05 -16.55
N LEU A 15 -13.12 13.27 -16.21
CA LEU A 15 -11.83 13.87 -16.54
C LEU A 15 -10.62 13.05 -16.04
N LEU A 16 -10.71 12.38 -14.88
CA LEU A 16 -9.59 11.63 -14.29
C LEU A 16 -9.35 10.26 -14.95
N ARG A 17 -10.36 9.66 -15.60
CA ARG A 17 -10.22 8.38 -16.30
C ARG A 17 -9.76 8.51 -17.75
N LEU A 18 -9.65 9.73 -18.28
CA LEU A 18 -9.15 10.00 -19.63
C LEU A 18 -7.64 10.22 -19.69
N ILE A 19 -6.92 10.15 -18.57
CA ILE A 19 -5.45 10.25 -18.53
C ILE A 19 -4.84 8.87 -18.84
N ALA A 20 -5.27 8.26 -19.95
CA ALA A 20 -4.55 7.16 -20.57
C ALA A 20 -3.19 7.67 -21.08
N PRO A 21 -2.15 6.82 -21.21
CA PRO A 21 -0.86 7.23 -21.80
C PRO A 21 -1.01 7.87 -23.19
N ARG A 22 -2.12 7.58 -23.89
CA ARG A 22 -2.51 8.12 -25.19
C ARG A 22 -2.98 9.58 -25.16
N THR A 23 -3.50 10.12 -24.05
CA THR A 23 -3.87 11.55 -23.99
C THR A 23 -2.68 12.43 -23.66
N TRP A 24 -1.72 11.92 -22.89
CA TRP A 24 -0.45 12.62 -22.66
C TRP A 24 0.43 12.69 -23.91
N SER A 25 0.38 11.68 -24.79
CA SER A 25 1.04 11.76 -26.11
C SER A 25 0.38 12.77 -27.03
N VAL A 26 -0.95 12.89 -26.98
CA VAL A 26 -1.70 13.93 -27.70
C VAL A 26 -1.41 15.32 -27.13
N ILE A 27 -1.35 15.50 -25.81
CA ILE A 27 -0.99 16.79 -25.18
C ILE A 27 0.45 17.18 -25.55
N PHE A 28 1.39 16.23 -25.54
CA PHE A 28 2.77 16.47 -25.98
C PHE A 28 2.84 16.88 -27.46
N LEU A 29 2.12 16.18 -28.34
CA LEU A 29 2.05 16.51 -29.77
C LEU A 29 1.34 17.84 -30.04
N VAL A 30 0.35 18.22 -29.21
CA VAL A 30 -0.37 19.50 -29.37
C VAL A 30 0.40 20.68 -28.80
N THR A 31 1.28 20.48 -27.80
CA THR A 31 2.01 21.58 -27.15
C THR A 31 3.43 21.76 -27.67
N VAL A 32 4.15 20.67 -27.93
CA VAL A 32 5.55 20.72 -28.37
C VAL A 32 5.66 21.04 -29.86
N THR A 33 4.77 20.45 -30.68
CA THR A 33 4.80 20.66 -32.14
C THR A 33 4.60 22.11 -32.56
N PRO A 34 3.62 22.90 -32.05
CA PRO A 34 3.49 24.30 -32.46
C PRO A 34 4.67 25.16 -32.01
N VAL A 35 5.30 24.86 -30.87
CA VAL A 35 6.49 25.58 -30.39
C VAL A 35 7.69 25.31 -31.30
N VAL A 36 7.90 24.05 -31.69
CA VAL A 36 8.95 23.66 -32.65
C VAL A 36 8.70 24.28 -34.02
N VAL A 37 7.45 24.30 -34.49
CA VAL A 37 7.07 24.92 -35.76
C VAL A 37 7.30 26.43 -35.72
N LEU A 38 6.91 27.13 -34.64
CA LEU A 38 7.16 28.57 -34.48
C LEU A 38 8.66 28.90 -34.46
N ALA A 39 9.47 28.11 -33.77
CA ALA A 39 10.92 28.29 -33.74
C ALA A 39 11.55 28.06 -35.13
N ALA A 40 11.11 27.02 -35.85
CA ALA A 40 11.55 26.75 -37.22
C ALA A 40 11.13 27.86 -38.18
N VAL A 41 9.89 28.37 -38.08
CA VAL A 41 9.41 29.49 -38.90
C VAL A 41 10.18 30.77 -38.60
N ALA A 42 10.42 31.08 -37.32
CA ALA A 42 11.22 32.26 -36.94
C ALA A 42 12.65 32.18 -37.48
N LEU A 43 13.30 31.00 -37.37
CA LEU A 43 14.62 30.74 -37.94
C LEU A 43 14.63 30.87 -39.47
N THR A 44 13.57 30.37 -40.13
CA THR A 44 13.45 30.40 -41.61
C THR A 44 13.19 31.82 -42.12
N VAL A 45 12.28 32.57 -41.49
CA VAL A 45 12.01 33.98 -41.82
C VAL A 45 13.28 34.81 -41.63
N LEU A 46 13.99 34.60 -40.52
CA LEU A 46 15.24 35.27 -40.24
C LEU A 46 16.30 35.00 -41.32
N LEU A 47 16.50 33.74 -41.73
CA LEU A 47 17.45 33.37 -42.79
C LEU A 47 17.08 33.96 -44.15
N LEU A 48 15.79 34.12 -44.44
CA LEU A 48 15.29 34.73 -45.68
C LEU A 48 15.37 36.26 -45.68
N THR A 49 15.44 36.90 -44.52
CA THR A 49 15.50 38.37 -44.39
C THR A 49 16.92 38.95 -44.33
N ILE A 50 17.97 38.12 -44.37
CA ILE A 50 19.36 38.58 -44.28
C ILE A 50 19.93 38.88 -45.67
N ASP A 51 20.30 40.14 -45.89
CA ASP A 51 21.34 40.56 -46.85
C ASP A 51 22.70 40.44 -46.14
N VAL A 52 23.67 39.72 -46.74
CA VAL A 52 24.91 39.25 -46.09
C VAL A 52 25.97 40.37 -45.99
N GLY A 53 25.62 41.50 -45.36
CA GLY A 53 26.49 42.69 -45.24
C GLY A 53 26.42 43.48 -43.91
N GLY A 54 25.73 42.98 -42.87
CA GLY A 54 25.41 43.75 -41.66
C GLY A 54 26.40 43.71 -40.48
N ASP A 55 26.42 44.83 -39.74
CA ASP A 55 27.23 45.26 -38.58
C ASP A 55 27.35 44.26 -37.40
N ALA A 56 28.45 44.35 -36.64
CA ALA A 56 28.79 43.42 -35.55
C ALA A 56 27.74 43.37 -34.42
N ALA A 57 27.02 44.47 -34.21
CA ALA A 57 25.92 44.57 -33.25
C ALA A 57 24.76 43.61 -33.57
N ALA A 58 24.43 43.44 -34.86
CA ALA A 58 23.34 42.57 -35.31
C ALA A 58 23.64 41.08 -35.02
N ARG A 59 24.91 40.68 -35.07
CA ARG A 59 25.34 39.30 -34.74
C ARG A 59 25.19 38.98 -33.25
N ILE A 60 25.42 39.96 -32.38
CA ILE A 60 25.30 39.77 -30.92
C ILE A 60 23.84 39.67 -30.50
N GLU A 61 22.97 40.53 -31.06
CA GLU A 61 21.53 40.50 -30.78
C GLU A 61 20.89 39.18 -31.26
N LEU A 62 21.39 38.64 -32.38
CA LEU A 62 21.02 37.32 -32.89
C LEU A 62 21.38 36.18 -31.93
N VAL A 63 22.61 36.16 -31.40
CA VAL A 63 23.03 35.13 -30.44
C VAL A 63 22.18 35.21 -29.17
N LYS A 64 21.86 36.42 -28.71
CA LYS A 64 21.07 36.64 -27.50
C LYS A 64 19.62 36.16 -27.65
N THR A 65 18.99 36.43 -28.79
CA THR A 65 17.61 35.99 -29.07
C THR A 65 17.54 34.47 -29.28
N GLY A 66 18.49 33.89 -30.01
CA GLY A 66 18.59 32.43 -30.18
C GLY A 66 18.76 31.69 -28.85
N LEU A 67 19.64 32.21 -27.97
CA LEU A 67 19.83 31.67 -26.62
C LEU A 67 18.55 31.76 -25.77
N ALA A 68 17.87 32.91 -25.80
CA ALA A 68 16.64 33.12 -25.02
C ALA A 68 15.52 32.17 -25.45
N VAL A 69 15.34 31.94 -26.75
CA VAL A 69 14.35 30.99 -27.30
C VAL A 69 14.71 29.55 -26.93
N GLY A 70 16.00 29.19 -27.01
CA GLY A 70 16.49 27.87 -26.61
C GLY A 70 16.21 27.56 -25.13
N VAL A 71 16.50 28.52 -24.24
CA VAL A 71 16.24 28.39 -22.80
C VAL A 71 14.74 28.30 -22.51
N ALA A 72 13.91 29.12 -23.14
CA ALA A 72 12.46 29.10 -22.94
C ALA A 72 11.86 27.74 -23.36
N THR A 73 12.25 27.24 -24.53
CA THR A 73 11.76 25.95 -25.04
C THR A 73 12.26 24.78 -24.19
N GLY A 74 13.55 24.79 -23.83
CA GLY A 74 14.13 23.79 -22.95
C GLY A 74 13.48 23.75 -21.57
N GLY A 75 13.15 24.92 -21.00
CA GLY A 75 12.44 25.04 -19.73
C GLY A 75 11.04 24.44 -19.77
N VAL A 76 10.27 24.69 -20.84
CA VAL A 76 8.94 24.09 -21.03
C VAL A 76 9.04 22.56 -21.14
N VAL A 77 9.98 22.05 -21.96
CA VAL A 77 10.20 20.60 -22.10
C VAL A 77 10.62 19.96 -20.77
N ALA A 78 11.49 20.61 -20.01
CA ALA A 78 11.91 20.14 -18.69
C ALA A 78 10.74 20.07 -17.71
N LEU A 79 9.89 21.10 -17.65
CA LEU A 79 8.69 21.12 -16.80
C LEU A 79 7.69 20.02 -17.18
N VAL A 80 7.47 19.81 -18.47
CA VAL A 80 6.59 18.75 -18.98
C VAL A 80 7.13 17.36 -18.60
N LEU A 81 8.44 17.13 -18.74
CA LEU A 81 9.06 15.86 -18.40
C LEU A 81 9.08 15.62 -16.87
N ALA A 82 9.33 16.66 -16.09
CA ALA A 82 9.26 16.62 -14.62
C ALA A 82 7.83 16.29 -14.17
N SER A 83 6.83 16.91 -14.78
CA SER A 83 5.42 16.60 -14.51
C SER A 83 5.09 15.15 -14.90
N ARG A 84 5.51 14.62 -16.06
CA ARG A 84 5.31 13.18 -16.38
C ARG A 84 5.86 12.27 -15.29
N ARG A 85 7.11 12.53 -14.89
CA ARG A 85 7.82 11.71 -13.91
C ARG A 85 7.10 11.75 -12.56
N GLN A 86 6.60 12.91 -12.16
CA GLN A 86 5.84 13.03 -10.92
C GLN A 86 4.59 12.14 -10.94
N TRP A 87 3.81 12.18 -12.01
CA TRP A 87 2.58 11.39 -12.11
C TRP A 87 2.86 9.87 -12.19
N SER A 88 3.91 9.46 -12.92
CA SER A 88 4.30 8.04 -12.95
C SER A 88 4.82 7.57 -11.61
N ASN A 89 5.57 8.40 -10.90
CA ASN A 89 6.11 8.06 -9.60
C ASN A 89 5.00 7.95 -8.56
N GLU A 90 4.01 8.84 -8.57
CA GLU A 90 2.86 8.76 -7.66
C GLU A 90 2.07 7.45 -7.85
N GLN A 91 1.89 6.98 -9.09
CA GLN A 91 1.23 5.69 -9.34
C GLN A 91 2.09 4.50 -8.91
N ALA A 92 3.38 4.53 -9.21
CA ALA A 92 4.31 3.48 -8.80
C ALA A 92 4.38 3.37 -7.27
N THR A 93 4.47 4.51 -6.56
CA THR A 93 4.47 4.56 -5.10
C THR A 93 3.19 3.97 -4.49
N ARG A 94 2.01 4.28 -5.04
CA ARG A 94 0.75 3.71 -4.54
C ARG A 94 0.69 2.19 -4.68
N ALA A 95 1.15 1.65 -5.82
CA ALA A 95 1.21 0.21 -6.01
C ALA A 95 2.20 -0.45 -5.03
N THR A 96 3.39 0.14 -4.84
CA THR A 96 4.37 -0.39 -3.89
C THR A 96 3.89 -0.33 -2.44
N ASP A 97 3.17 0.73 -2.07
CA ASP A 97 2.64 0.90 -0.71
C ASP A 97 1.56 -0.15 -0.39
N HIS A 98 0.72 -0.47 -1.38
CA HIS A 98 -0.28 -1.53 -1.25
C HIS A 98 0.39 -2.89 -1.09
N ASP A 99 1.30 -3.25 -2.00
CA ASP A 99 2.06 -4.50 -1.94
C ASP A 99 2.84 -4.64 -0.62
N ALA A 100 3.46 -3.56 -0.14
CA ALA A 100 4.18 -3.55 1.12
C ALA A 100 3.25 -3.78 2.32
N THR A 101 2.04 -3.21 2.29
CA THR A 101 1.04 -3.40 3.33
C THR A 101 0.56 -4.86 3.38
N GLU A 102 0.26 -5.45 2.22
CA GLU A 102 -0.15 -6.86 2.15
C GLU A 102 0.94 -7.81 2.63
N ARG A 103 2.19 -7.60 2.20
CA ARG A 103 3.34 -8.39 2.68
C ARG A 103 3.51 -8.29 4.19
N ARG A 104 3.41 -7.09 4.74
CA ARG A 104 3.52 -6.86 6.19
C ARG A 104 2.42 -7.59 6.96
N ILE A 105 1.19 -7.61 6.46
CA ILE A 105 0.08 -8.36 7.06
C ILE A 105 0.41 -9.86 7.10
N THR A 106 0.88 -10.42 5.99
CA THR A 106 1.26 -11.84 5.89
C THR A 106 2.43 -12.19 6.80
N GLU A 107 3.44 -11.32 6.92
CA GLU A 107 4.57 -11.51 7.83
C GLU A 107 4.13 -11.51 9.30
N LEU A 108 3.29 -10.54 9.69
CA LEU A 108 2.76 -10.45 11.05
C LEU A 108 1.89 -11.66 11.39
N TYR A 109 1.07 -12.11 10.45
CA TYR A 109 0.28 -13.35 10.59
C TYR A 109 1.20 -14.55 10.80
N THR A 110 2.17 -14.75 9.92
CA THR A 110 3.10 -15.89 9.96
C THR A 110 3.87 -15.93 11.29
N LYS A 111 4.39 -14.78 11.73
CA LYS A 111 5.09 -14.64 13.00
C LYS A 111 4.20 -14.97 14.21
N ALA A 112 2.95 -14.53 14.19
CA ALA A 112 2.02 -14.80 15.29
C ALA A 112 1.61 -16.28 15.35
N VAL A 113 1.44 -16.94 14.19
CA VAL A 113 1.22 -18.39 14.10
C VAL A 113 2.45 -19.18 14.57
N GLU A 114 3.66 -18.74 14.22
CA GLU A 114 4.91 -19.35 14.73
C GLU A 114 5.00 -19.25 16.26
N GLN A 115 4.68 -18.08 16.83
CA GLN A 115 4.62 -17.88 18.28
C GLN A 115 3.59 -18.80 18.97
N LEU A 116 2.47 -19.10 18.30
CA LEU A 116 1.45 -20.01 18.79
C LEU A 116 1.96 -21.47 18.88
N GLY A 117 2.98 -21.83 18.08
CA GLY A 117 3.65 -23.13 18.12
C GLY A 117 4.74 -23.26 19.19
N SER A 118 5.05 -22.19 19.93
CA SER A 118 6.11 -22.20 20.95
C SER A 118 5.79 -23.13 22.13
N SER A 119 6.83 -23.75 22.72
CA SER A 119 6.70 -24.51 23.97
C SER A 119 6.40 -23.62 25.18
N ALA A 120 6.76 -22.34 25.13
CA ALA A 120 6.53 -21.38 26.21
C ALA A 120 5.12 -20.77 26.13
N ALA A 121 4.33 -20.93 27.20
CA ALA A 121 2.96 -20.43 27.23
C ALA A 121 2.84 -18.90 27.11
N ALA A 122 3.81 -18.16 27.65
CA ALA A 122 3.86 -16.70 27.51
C ALA A 122 3.99 -16.25 26.04
N VAL A 123 4.80 -16.97 25.24
CA VAL A 123 4.97 -16.70 23.81
C VAL A 123 3.69 -17.04 23.05
N ARG A 124 3.02 -18.16 23.38
CA ARG A 124 1.73 -18.54 22.78
C ARG A 124 0.63 -17.51 23.08
N LEU A 125 0.58 -16.97 24.30
CA LEU A 125 -0.33 -15.88 24.66
C LEU A 125 -0.05 -14.62 23.85
N GLY A 126 1.23 -14.26 23.67
CA GLY A 126 1.63 -13.15 22.80
C GLY A 126 1.15 -13.34 21.36
N GLY A 127 1.32 -14.55 20.80
CA GLY A 127 0.83 -14.92 19.47
C GLY A 127 -0.70 -14.79 19.35
N LEU A 128 -1.45 -15.28 20.33
CA LEU A 128 -2.92 -15.16 20.34
C LEU A 128 -3.41 -13.71 20.32
N TYR A 129 -2.82 -12.82 21.13
CA TYR A 129 -3.20 -11.41 21.14
C TYR A 129 -2.71 -10.65 19.90
N ALA A 130 -1.57 -11.04 19.33
CA ALA A 130 -1.11 -10.51 18.05
C ALA A 130 -2.09 -10.87 16.92
N LEU A 131 -2.54 -12.14 16.87
CA LEU A 131 -3.58 -12.60 15.94
C LEU A 131 -4.90 -11.85 16.16
N GLU A 132 -5.36 -11.69 17.40
CA GLU A 132 -6.58 -10.92 17.70
C GLU A 132 -6.50 -9.50 17.13
N ARG A 133 -5.41 -8.79 17.44
CA ARG A 133 -5.19 -7.42 16.95
C ARG A 133 -5.11 -7.37 15.42
N LEU A 134 -4.47 -8.34 14.78
CA LEU A 134 -4.38 -8.41 13.33
C LEU A 134 -5.76 -8.59 12.68
N GLY A 135 -6.60 -9.46 13.24
CA GLY A 135 -7.96 -9.70 12.76
C GLY A 135 -8.92 -8.53 13.02
N GLN A 136 -8.65 -7.69 14.03
CA GLN A 136 -9.38 -6.44 14.26
C GLN A 136 -8.98 -5.36 13.24
N ASN A 137 -7.70 -5.26 12.89
CA ASN A 137 -7.20 -4.25 11.96
C ASN A 137 -7.44 -4.61 10.49
N THR A 138 -7.56 -5.90 10.18
CA THR A 138 -7.67 -6.41 8.81
C THR A 138 -8.88 -7.33 8.68
N GLY A 139 -10.03 -6.77 8.29
CA GLY A 139 -11.30 -7.50 8.22
C GLY A 139 -11.25 -8.77 7.35
N SER A 140 -10.50 -8.74 6.24
CA SER A 140 -10.32 -9.90 5.35
C SER A 140 -9.57 -11.07 5.99
N GLN A 141 -8.74 -10.83 7.01
CA GLN A 141 -7.98 -11.88 7.71
C GLN A 141 -8.72 -12.48 8.91
N ARG A 142 -9.84 -11.86 9.31
CA ARG A 142 -10.56 -12.23 10.55
C ARG A 142 -11.00 -13.69 10.55
N GLU A 143 -11.56 -14.16 9.43
CA GLU A 143 -12.02 -15.55 9.30
C GLU A 143 -10.85 -16.55 9.43
N THR A 144 -9.78 -16.33 8.68
CA THR A 144 -8.55 -17.15 8.74
C THR A 144 -7.98 -17.22 10.15
N ILE A 145 -7.90 -16.09 10.84
CA ILE A 145 -7.40 -16.00 12.22
C ILE A 145 -8.29 -16.78 13.18
N LEU A 146 -9.61 -16.63 13.09
CA LEU A 146 -10.56 -17.38 13.92
C LEU A 146 -10.45 -18.89 13.66
N ASN A 147 -10.24 -19.30 12.40
CA ASN A 147 -10.03 -20.70 12.04
C ASN A 147 -8.75 -21.27 12.66
N VAL A 148 -7.64 -20.51 12.70
CA VAL A 148 -6.41 -20.92 13.39
C VAL A 148 -6.64 -21.08 14.90
N ILE A 149 -7.32 -20.13 15.54
CA ILE A 149 -7.62 -20.22 16.98
C ILE A 149 -8.52 -21.44 17.26
N CYS A 150 -9.50 -21.70 16.40
CA CYS A 150 -10.34 -22.90 16.49
C CYS A 150 -9.52 -24.19 16.31
N ALA A 151 -8.61 -24.23 15.34
CA ALA A 151 -7.72 -25.37 15.12
C ALA A 151 -6.84 -25.63 16.35
N TYR A 152 -6.30 -24.57 16.97
CA TYR A 152 -5.54 -24.68 18.21
C TYR A 152 -6.35 -25.33 19.34
N LEU A 153 -7.60 -24.89 19.54
CA LEU A 153 -8.47 -25.44 20.57
C LEU A 153 -8.88 -26.90 20.33
N ARG A 154 -8.91 -27.36 19.07
CA ARG A 154 -9.21 -28.76 18.71
C ARG A 154 -8.06 -29.73 18.99
N MET A 155 -6.83 -29.24 19.21
CA MET A 155 -5.70 -30.11 19.54
C MET A 155 -5.93 -30.84 20.87
N PRO A 156 -5.40 -32.07 21.05
CA PRO A 156 -5.53 -32.84 22.29
C PRO A 156 -5.14 -32.03 23.53
N TYR A 157 -5.90 -32.20 24.61
CA TYR A 157 -5.68 -31.49 25.87
C TYR A 157 -5.80 -32.46 27.04
N VAL A 158 -4.79 -32.43 27.91
CA VAL A 158 -4.80 -33.13 29.18
C VAL A 158 -4.95 -32.08 30.28
N SER A 159 -6.04 -32.17 31.05
CA SER A 159 -6.26 -31.27 32.19
C SER A 159 -5.18 -31.45 33.24
N ALA A 160 -4.84 -30.37 33.97
CA ALA A 160 -3.80 -30.39 35.00
C ALA A 160 -4.07 -31.44 36.09
N GLY A 161 -5.34 -31.61 36.48
CA GLY A 161 -5.74 -32.48 37.59
C GLY A 161 -5.52 -31.79 38.94
N GLU A 162 -5.35 -32.60 39.99
CA GLU A 162 -4.96 -32.13 41.32
C GLU A 162 -3.48 -31.72 41.32
N PRO A 163 -3.06 -30.71 42.11
CA PRO A 163 -1.65 -30.42 42.31
C PRO A 163 -0.90 -31.64 42.87
N PRO A 164 0.35 -31.86 42.46
CA PRO A 164 1.20 -32.86 43.11
C PRO A 164 1.42 -32.50 44.59
N GLY A 165 1.57 -33.52 45.44
CA GLY A 165 1.99 -33.30 46.82
C GLY A 165 3.45 -32.87 46.90
N ASP A 166 3.83 -32.22 48.01
CA ASP A 166 5.18 -31.63 48.18
C ASP A 166 6.33 -32.66 48.07
N ASP A 167 6.05 -33.93 48.38
CA ASP A 167 7.03 -35.04 48.33
C ASP A 167 7.18 -35.68 46.94
N GLU A 168 6.35 -35.28 45.96
CA GLU A 168 6.40 -35.83 44.61
C GLU A 168 7.64 -35.37 43.82
N PRO A 169 8.12 -36.15 42.83
CA PRO A 169 9.26 -35.76 42.01
C PRO A 169 9.05 -34.40 41.31
N GLN A 170 10.14 -33.63 41.11
CA GLN A 170 10.10 -32.33 40.43
C GLN A 170 9.45 -32.39 39.04
N ASP A 171 9.65 -33.47 38.28
CA ASP A 171 9.03 -33.62 36.96
C ASP A 171 7.49 -33.68 37.01
N HIS A 172 6.89 -34.12 38.12
CA HIS A 172 5.44 -34.06 38.32
C HIS A 172 4.97 -32.61 38.47
N HIS A 173 5.72 -31.79 39.21
CA HIS A 173 5.49 -30.36 39.36
C HIS A 173 5.62 -29.63 38.02
N ASP A 174 6.69 -29.88 37.26
CA ASP A 174 6.92 -29.27 35.95
C ASP A 174 5.82 -29.66 34.93
N ARG A 175 5.35 -30.92 34.97
CA ARG A 175 4.21 -31.38 34.15
C ARG A 175 2.91 -30.68 34.56
N TYR A 176 2.64 -30.54 35.84
CA TYR A 176 1.46 -29.84 36.36
C TYR A 176 1.46 -28.36 35.96
N GLU A 177 2.60 -27.67 36.11
CA GLU A 177 2.75 -26.28 35.69
C GLU A 177 2.50 -26.10 34.19
N ARG A 178 3.10 -26.94 33.34
CA ARG A 178 2.88 -26.87 31.88
C ARG A 178 1.40 -27.06 31.51
N ARG A 179 0.69 -28.00 32.14
CA ARG A 179 -0.76 -28.21 31.90
C ARG A 179 -1.59 -27.04 32.38
N THR A 180 -1.23 -26.43 33.51
CA THR A 180 -1.89 -25.24 34.06
C THR A 180 -1.68 -24.03 33.16
N GLN A 181 -0.46 -23.83 32.67
CA GLN A 181 -0.13 -22.80 31.69
C GLN A 181 -0.90 -23.00 30.37
N GLU A 182 -0.95 -24.23 29.86
CA GLU A 182 -1.74 -24.56 28.66
C GLU A 182 -3.23 -24.28 28.84
N ARG A 183 -3.78 -24.55 30.03
CA ARG A 183 -5.16 -24.18 30.38
C ARG A 183 -5.38 -22.67 30.22
N GLN A 184 -4.45 -21.84 30.70
CA GLN A 184 -4.56 -20.38 30.59
C GLN A 184 -4.54 -19.90 29.13
N VAL A 185 -3.66 -20.49 28.30
CA VAL A 185 -3.61 -20.19 26.85
C VAL A 185 -4.94 -20.51 26.18
N ARG A 186 -5.51 -21.69 26.46
CA ARG A 186 -6.81 -22.10 25.89
C ARG A 186 -7.97 -21.23 26.37
N LEU A 187 -7.98 -20.84 27.64
CA LEU A 187 -8.96 -19.89 28.17
C LEU A 187 -8.85 -18.53 27.48
N ALA A 188 -7.64 -18.05 27.19
CA ALA A 188 -7.44 -16.81 26.44
C ALA A 188 -7.99 -16.93 25.01
N ALA A 189 -7.67 -18.02 24.30
CA ALA A 189 -8.22 -18.31 22.98
C ALA A 189 -9.76 -18.35 22.98
N GLN A 190 -10.38 -19.02 23.96
CA GLN A 190 -11.84 -19.06 24.10
C GLN A 190 -12.44 -17.67 24.37
N ARG A 191 -11.82 -16.85 25.22
CA ARG A 191 -12.26 -15.47 25.47
C ARG A 191 -12.20 -14.61 24.20
N ILE A 192 -11.13 -14.74 23.41
CA ILE A 192 -11.00 -14.04 22.11
C ILE A 192 -12.14 -14.45 21.18
N LEU A 193 -12.41 -15.75 21.04
CA LEU A 193 -13.52 -16.24 20.21
C LEU A 193 -14.87 -15.71 20.72
N GLN A 194 -15.15 -15.80 22.02
CA GLN A 194 -16.39 -15.30 22.62
C GLN A 194 -16.59 -13.80 22.38
N ARG A 195 -15.54 -12.99 22.54
CA ARG A 195 -15.56 -11.54 22.29
C ARG A 195 -15.92 -11.20 20.84
N HIS A 196 -15.61 -12.10 19.90
CA HIS A 196 -15.81 -11.90 18.47
C HIS A 196 -16.92 -12.75 17.86
N ARG A 197 -17.74 -13.44 18.68
CA ARG A 197 -18.85 -14.29 18.21
C ARG A 197 -20.03 -13.54 17.62
N THR A 198 -20.21 -12.26 17.94
CA THR A 198 -21.23 -11.41 17.33
C THR A 198 -20.60 -10.57 16.22
N PRO A 199 -20.91 -10.82 14.94
CA PRO A 199 -20.75 -9.79 13.95
C PRO A 199 -21.75 -8.69 14.32
N ALA A 200 -21.28 -7.50 14.69
CA ALA A 200 -22.11 -6.32 14.57
C ALA A 200 -22.54 -6.25 13.10
N THR A 201 -23.75 -6.68 12.80
CA THR A 201 -24.33 -6.63 11.46
C THR A 201 -25.59 -5.79 11.57
N PRO A 202 -25.77 -4.92 10.59
CA PRO A 202 -27.11 -4.82 10.06
C PRO A 202 -27.13 -4.78 8.52
N TYR A 203 -26.41 -5.63 7.79
CA TYR A 203 -26.74 -5.90 6.37
C TYR A 203 -25.93 -7.08 5.81
N TRP A 204 -26.62 -8.20 5.66
CA TRP A 204 -26.55 -9.06 4.48
C TRP A 204 -27.72 -8.67 3.58
#